data_AF-A0ABD3PCN2-F1
#
_entry.id   AF-A0ABD3PCN2-F1
#
_cell.length_a   1.000
_cell.length_b   1.000
_cell.length_c   1.000
_cell.angle_alpha   90.00
_cell.angle_beta   90.00
_cell.angle_gamma   90.00
#
_symmetry.space_group_name_H-M   'P 1'
#
loop_
_entity.id
_entity.type
_entity.pdbx_description
1 polymer ?
#
loop_
_entity_poly.entity_id
_entity_poly.type
_entity_poly.pdbx_seq_one_letter_code
_entity_poly.pdbx_strand_id
1 'polypeptide(L)'
;MKWRDLPKILLLIPTVLSAASSSRQECDNDGTTADTTCKITEKAKQTDYMDPSKFKKLVLSFEEDESILPQLRGTIDNVISKADITAFISALPKVEFVKASGYDDDINSNGRVYAAPEGYAAIGLKELKTSSSEAYNKLLQMREHVRSTTEKALHLCPGSLYIDFTTISQKTEGGAHTPHADNCIHYFDDGVVTCDPARVHPYPNRVAASIMYLNDPGNGNYEGGQFYFANRTNHGEVEALGTVNIDAGKMIYFTSGIENLHGALPVLSSGGGGREIVEPRRLALAMWYVFDPSLKESVDDSDPNDPTEIFTLLLPESVEVTSLLQYIGTYIVSLQRKPTIGAWTVSKYGHSILHILFKDHSAMFSMNFMDPHQLTDVSSRIVVERHTDVNKRPSLQYMLQESVLLHGVLDELSKFMSDRLFDENERVSVNDGLEAARKKLPGRQAS
;
A
#
# COMPACT_ATOMS: atom_id res chain seq x y z
N MET A 1 17.19 -60.68 -39.08
CA MET A 1 18.25 -59.66 -38.90
C MET A 1 18.22 -59.24 -37.43
N LYS A 2 19.18 -59.71 -36.62
CA LYS A 2 19.23 -59.49 -35.17
C LYS A 2 20.16 -58.30 -34.89
N TRP A 3 19.64 -57.26 -34.25
CA TRP A 3 20.44 -56.15 -33.74
C TRP A 3 20.98 -56.53 -32.37
N ARG A 4 22.31 -56.60 -32.25
CA ARG A 4 23.06 -56.81 -31.01
C ARG A 4 23.84 -55.54 -30.67
N ASP A 5 23.75 -55.18 -29.40
CA ASP A 5 24.82 -54.68 -28.53
C ASP A 5 25.62 -53.44 -28.98
N LEU A 6 25.19 -52.28 -28.48
CA LEU A 6 26.04 -51.10 -28.28
C LEU A 6 26.43 -50.99 -26.79
N PRO A 7 27.68 -50.60 -26.46
CA PRO A 7 28.14 -50.54 -25.08
C PRO A 7 27.62 -49.27 -24.39
N LYS A 8 27.14 -49.42 -23.15
CA LYS A 8 26.83 -48.31 -22.25
C LYS A 8 28.14 -47.70 -21.74
N ILE A 9 28.48 -46.51 -22.21
CA ILE A 9 29.52 -45.68 -21.64
C ILE A 9 28.94 -44.99 -20.39
N LEU A 10 29.40 -45.40 -19.22
CA LEU A 10 29.06 -44.80 -17.93
C LEU A 10 30.01 -43.61 -17.70
N LEU A 11 29.54 -42.39 -17.96
CA LEU A 11 30.25 -41.16 -17.58
C LEU A 11 30.00 -40.88 -16.10
N LEU A 12 31.03 -41.11 -15.27
CA LEU A 12 31.08 -40.64 -13.89
C LEU A 12 31.42 -39.14 -13.90
N ILE A 13 30.42 -38.30 -13.68
CA ILE A 13 30.60 -36.88 -13.39
C ILE A 13 30.86 -36.75 -11.88
N PRO A 14 31.97 -36.15 -11.43
CA PRO A 14 32.20 -35.92 -10.00
C PRO A 14 31.26 -34.81 -9.52
N THR A 15 30.31 -35.16 -8.65
CA THR A 15 29.49 -34.20 -7.90
C THR A 15 30.37 -33.52 -6.85
N VAL A 16 30.75 -32.27 -7.12
CA VAL A 16 31.34 -31.40 -6.11
C VAL A 16 30.21 -30.88 -5.22
N LEU A 17 30.00 -31.53 -4.06
CA LEU A 17 29.21 -30.95 -2.98
C LEU A 17 30.00 -29.79 -2.35
N SER A 18 29.63 -28.56 -2.67
CA SER A 18 30.04 -27.39 -1.91
C SER A 18 29.01 -27.15 -0.81
N ALA A 19 29.36 -27.47 0.44
CA ALA A 19 28.55 -27.12 1.59
C ALA A 19 28.71 -25.61 1.85
N ALA A 20 27.70 -24.81 1.46
CA ALA A 20 27.61 -23.43 1.88
C ALA A 20 27.21 -23.38 3.36
N SER A 21 28.16 -23.06 4.24
CA SER A 21 27.85 -22.75 5.63
C SER A 21 27.12 -21.41 5.69
N SER A 22 25.83 -21.43 6.01
CA SER A 22 25.06 -20.21 6.29
C SER A 22 25.48 -19.65 7.66
N SER A 23 26.39 -18.68 7.68
CA SER A 23 26.56 -17.84 8.86
C SER A 23 25.32 -16.97 9.02
N ARG A 24 24.52 -17.22 10.06
CA ARG A 24 23.47 -16.28 10.51
C ARG A 24 24.15 -14.97 10.88
N GLN A 25 23.89 -13.93 10.09
CA GLN A 25 24.26 -12.56 10.41
C GLN A 25 23.00 -11.90 10.99
N GLU A 26 22.95 -11.84 12.32
CA GLU A 26 21.95 -11.05 13.04
C GLU A 26 22.24 -9.57 12.76
N CYS A 27 21.24 -8.85 12.25
CA CYS A 27 21.27 -7.40 12.18
C CYS A 27 20.66 -6.89 13.48
N ASP A 28 21.48 -6.27 14.33
CA ASP A 28 21.03 -5.60 15.54
C ASP A 28 20.16 -4.39 15.15
N ASN A 29 18.86 -4.47 15.47
CA ASN A 29 17.93 -3.35 15.36
C ASN A 29 18.04 -2.49 16.62
N ASP A 30 18.96 -1.51 16.63
CA ASP A 30 18.98 -0.49 17.68
C ASP A 30 18.04 0.66 17.26
N GLY A 31 16.85 0.66 17.84
CA GLY A 31 15.69 1.44 17.41
C GLY A 31 15.72 2.92 17.75
N THR A 32 16.76 3.67 17.34
CA THR A 32 16.77 5.13 17.51
C THR A 32 17.37 5.90 16.32
N THR A 33 16.59 6.88 15.85
CA THR A 33 16.86 7.95 14.86
C THR A 33 16.57 7.67 13.37
N ALA A 34 15.77 8.58 12.77
CA ALA A 34 15.24 8.55 11.41
C ALA A 34 16.24 8.99 10.32
N ASP A 35 17.54 8.99 10.63
CA ASP A 35 18.60 9.24 9.65
C ASP A 35 19.17 7.88 9.24
N THR A 36 18.43 7.19 8.36
CA THR A 36 18.77 5.85 7.87
C THR A 36 19.85 5.95 6.78
N THR A 37 20.93 6.68 7.04
CA THR A 37 22.18 6.40 6.35
C THR A 37 22.54 4.96 6.72
N CYS A 38 22.71 4.10 5.70
CA CYS A 38 23.07 2.72 5.90
C CYS A 38 24.39 2.69 6.68
N LYS A 39 24.33 2.59 8.01
CA LYS A 39 25.49 2.41 8.88
C LYS A 39 25.91 0.97 8.75
N ILE A 40 26.35 0.63 7.54
CA ILE A 40 27.10 -0.57 7.26
C ILE A 40 28.31 -0.47 8.18
N THR A 41 28.30 -1.23 9.26
CA THR A 41 29.47 -1.33 10.15
C THR A 41 30.67 -1.66 9.26
N GLU A 42 31.83 -1.02 9.48
CA GLU A 42 33.03 -1.18 8.63
C GLU A 42 33.46 -2.65 8.41
N LYS A 43 32.93 -3.59 9.20
CA LYS A 43 33.13 -5.04 9.05
C LYS A 43 32.30 -5.68 7.94
N ALA A 44 31.20 -5.07 7.49
CA ALA A 44 30.43 -5.50 6.33
C ALA A 44 30.87 -4.70 5.08
N LYS A 45 32.11 -4.90 4.62
CA LYS A 45 32.53 -4.49 3.26
C LYS A 45 31.83 -5.34 2.18
N GLN A 46 30.51 -5.46 2.24
CA GLN A 46 29.70 -6.17 1.26
C GLN A 46 29.30 -5.16 0.20
N THR A 47 30.05 -5.14 -0.89
CA THR A 47 29.98 -4.19 -2.02
C THR A 47 28.68 -4.24 -2.83
N ASP A 48 27.73 -5.09 -2.44
CA ASP A 48 26.68 -5.55 -3.34
C ASP A 48 25.30 -4.98 -3.02
N TYR A 49 25.10 -4.30 -1.88
CA TYR A 49 23.83 -3.64 -1.59
C TYR A 49 23.75 -2.24 -2.22
N MET A 50 22.54 -1.88 -2.66
CA MET A 50 22.19 -0.61 -3.26
C MET A 50 21.35 0.21 -2.28
N ASP A 51 21.72 1.48 -2.14
CA ASP A 51 20.81 2.47 -1.56
C ASP A 51 19.68 2.81 -2.57
N PRO A 52 18.60 3.46 -2.12
CA PRO A 52 17.48 3.86 -2.99
C PRO A 52 17.88 4.68 -4.23
N SER A 53 18.93 5.50 -4.15
CA SER A 53 19.38 6.33 -5.28
C SER A 53 20.08 5.49 -6.34
N LYS A 54 20.98 4.60 -5.93
CA LYS A 54 21.65 3.64 -6.82
C LYS A 54 20.64 2.68 -7.46
N PHE A 55 19.66 2.20 -6.69
CA PHE A 55 18.61 1.34 -7.22
C PHE A 55 17.74 2.04 -8.27
N LYS A 56 17.31 3.29 -8.01
CA LYS A 56 16.56 4.08 -9.02
C LYS A 56 17.34 4.24 -10.32
N LYS A 57 18.66 4.46 -10.25
CA LYS A 57 19.52 4.54 -11.44
C LYS A 57 19.60 3.20 -12.18
N LEU A 58 19.71 2.08 -11.47
CA LEU A 58 19.68 0.76 -12.07
C LEU A 58 18.35 0.53 -12.80
N VAL A 59 17.22 0.84 -12.16
CA VAL A 59 15.91 0.73 -12.81
C VAL A 59 15.87 1.59 -14.06
N LEU A 60 16.21 2.89 -13.98
CA LEU A 60 16.20 3.77 -15.15
C LEU A 60 17.12 3.31 -16.29
N SER A 61 18.19 2.57 -16.01
CA SER A 61 19.07 2.04 -17.05
C SER A 61 18.47 0.90 -17.87
N PHE A 62 17.30 0.37 -17.49
CA PHE A 62 16.66 -0.71 -18.25
C PHE A 62 16.36 -0.27 -19.70
N GLU A 63 16.06 1.02 -19.93
CA GLU A 63 15.71 1.55 -21.25
C GLU A 63 16.88 1.42 -22.24
N GLU A 64 18.10 1.39 -21.71
CA GLU A 64 19.34 1.25 -22.47
C GLU A 64 19.84 -0.20 -22.51
N ASP A 65 19.52 -1.00 -21.48
CA ASP A 65 20.01 -2.37 -21.31
C ASP A 65 18.97 -3.30 -20.65
N GLU A 66 18.19 -4.02 -21.46
CA GLU A 66 17.24 -5.03 -20.96
C GLU A 66 17.92 -6.24 -20.29
N SER A 67 19.24 -6.42 -20.42
CA SER A 67 19.95 -7.53 -19.77
C SER A 67 19.96 -7.42 -18.25
N ILE A 68 19.58 -6.25 -17.69
CA ILE A 68 19.42 -6.06 -16.25
C ILE A 68 18.11 -6.61 -15.69
N LEU A 69 17.12 -6.97 -16.52
CA LEU A 69 15.82 -7.46 -16.06
C LEU A 69 15.92 -8.61 -15.03
N PRO A 70 16.82 -9.60 -15.14
CA PRO A 70 16.99 -10.62 -14.12
C PRO A 70 17.42 -10.10 -12.73
N GLN A 71 17.90 -8.86 -12.63
CA GLN A 71 18.22 -8.19 -11.36
C GLN A 71 17.01 -7.44 -10.79
N LEU A 72 16.00 -7.15 -11.62
CA LEU A 72 14.81 -6.36 -11.27
C LEU A 72 13.59 -7.21 -10.98
N ARG A 73 13.63 -8.51 -11.30
CA ARG A 73 12.55 -9.45 -11.04
C ARG A 73 13.04 -10.88 -10.85
N GLY A 74 12.23 -11.68 -10.16
CA GLY A 74 12.48 -13.11 -10.04
C GLY A 74 11.50 -13.81 -9.13
N THR A 75 11.84 -15.05 -8.76
CA THR A 75 11.03 -15.88 -7.87
C THR A 75 11.88 -16.45 -6.74
N ILE A 76 11.27 -16.62 -5.57
CA ILE A 76 11.87 -17.27 -4.41
C ILE A 76 10.89 -18.30 -3.88
N ASP A 77 11.33 -19.56 -3.76
CA ASP A 77 10.53 -20.64 -3.21
C ASP A 77 10.63 -20.68 -1.69
N ASN A 78 9.56 -21.16 -1.04
CA ASN A 78 9.52 -21.43 0.40
C ASN A 78 9.87 -20.23 1.29
N VAL A 79 9.43 -19.02 0.91
CA VAL A 79 9.61 -17.81 1.73
C VAL A 79 8.95 -17.98 3.10
N ILE A 80 7.75 -18.56 3.13
CA ILE A 80 7.07 -18.99 4.35
C ILE A 80 6.80 -20.50 4.24
N SER A 81 6.92 -21.21 5.37
CA SER A 81 6.69 -22.65 5.39
C SER A 81 5.24 -22.99 5.01
N LYS A 82 5.03 -24.08 4.26
CA LYS A 82 3.67 -24.54 3.90
C LYS A 82 2.78 -24.78 5.13
N ALA A 83 3.37 -25.19 6.24
CA ALA A 83 2.65 -25.39 7.51
C ALA A 83 2.13 -24.05 8.08
N ASP A 84 2.99 -23.03 8.12
CA ASP A 84 2.59 -21.69 8.58
C ASP A 84 1.54 -21.06 7.68
N ILE A 85 1.66 -21.24 6.36
CA ILE A 85 0.68 -20.75 5.39
C ILE A 85 -0.67 -21.47 5.58
N THR A 86 -0.67 -22.79 5.79
CA THR A 86 -1.89 -23.57 6.04
C THR A 86 -2.59 -23.12 7.32
N ALA A 87 -1.83 -22.90 8.39
CA ALA A 87 -2.34 -22.36 9.65
C ALA A 87 -2.94 -20.97 9.44
N PHE A 88 -2.24 -20.10 8.71
CA PHE A 88 -2.72 -18.76 8.37
C PHE A 88 -4.04 -18.79 7.58
N ILE A 89 -4.12 -19.57 6.50
CA ILE A 89 -5.35 -19.71 5.70
C ILE A 89 -6.51 -20.22 6.55
N SER A 90 -6.25 -21.15 7.47
CA SER A 90 -7.28 -21.70 8.35
C SER A 90 -7.84 -20.66 9.32
N ALA A 91 -7.05 -19.65 9.67
CA ALA A 91 -7.45 -18.52 10.52
C ALA A 91 -8.12 -17.38 9.74
N LEU A 92 -8.13 -17.41 8.39
CA LEU A 92 -8.77 -16.37 7.59
C LEU A 92 -10.29 -16.44 7.67
N PRO A 93 -10.98 -15.29 7.76
CA PRO A 93 -12.43 -15.23 7.67
C PRO A 93 -12.90 -15.68 6.28
N LYS A 94 -13.98 -16.48 6.23
CA LYS A 94 -14.51 -17.03 4.97
C LYS A 94 -15.38 -16.04 4.18
N VAL A 95 -15.95 -15.03 4.84
CA VAL A 95 -17.02 -14.16 4.30
C VAL A 95 -16.62 -12.68 4.15
N GLU A 96 -15.36 -12.34 4.38
CA GLU A 96 -14.90 -10.94 4.43
C GLU A 96 -14.08 -10.49 3.23
N PHE A 97 -13.98 -11.32 2.20
CA PHE A 97 -13.37 -10.90 0.95
C PHE A 97 -14.30 -9.91 0.26
N VAL A 98 -13.89 -8.64 0.26
CA VAL A 98 -14.62 -7.58 -0.43
C VAL A 98 -14.32 -7.70 -1.91
N LYS A 99 -15.36 -7.64 -2.75
CA LYS A 99 -15.19 -7.59 -4.20
C LYS A 99 -14.24 -6.45 -4.53
N ALA A 100 -13.11 -6.78 -5.12
CA ALA A 100 -12.12 -5.81 -5.55
C ALA A 100 -12.32 -5.65 -7.06
N SER A 101 -12.62 -4.44 -7.50
CA SER A 101 -12.32 -4.09 -8.88
C SER A 101 -10.80 -3.90 -8.95
N GLY A 102 -10.16 -4.36 -10.02
CA GLY A 102 -8.84 -3.81 -10.36
C GLY A 102 -8.95 -2.30 -10.60
N TYR A 103 -7.89 -1.64 -11.05
CA TYR A 103 -8.07 -0.30 -11.62
C TYR A 103 -9.06 -0.42 -12.78
N ASP A 104 -10.25 0.11 -12.60
CA ASP A 104 -11.37 -0.07 -13.49
C ASP A 104 -12.02 1.28 -13.76
N ASP A 105 -12.53 1.43 -14.98
CA ASP A 105 -13.25 2.57 -15.58
C ASP A 105 -12.55 3.36 -16.71
N ASP A 106 -11.30 3.06 -17.09
CA ASP A 106 -10.81 3.56 -18.38
C ASP A 106 -11.40 2.69 -19.50
N ILE A 107 -12.53 3.18 -20.05
CA ILE A 107 -12.98 2.88 -21.40
C ILE A 107 -11.74 2.95 -22.27
N ASN A 108 -11.26 1.81 -22.78
CA ASN A 108 -10.20 1.85 -23.78
C ASN A 108 -10.66 2.77 -24.91
N SER A 109 -9.74 3.39 -25.64
CA SER A 109 -10.03 4.30 -26.77
C SER A 109 -10.95 3.70 -27.86
N ASN A 110 -11.33 2.42 -27.74
CA ASN A 110 -12.25 1.68 -28.57
C ASN A 110 -13.67 1.50 -27.98
N GLY A 111 -14.03 2.13 -26.86
CA GLY A 111 -15.40 2.10 -26.32
C GLY A 111 -15.80 0.79 -25.64
N ARG A 112 -14.86 -0.12 -25.32
CA ARG A 112 -15.18 -1.30 -24.51
C ARG A 112 -15.06 -0.92 -23.04
N VAL A 113 -16.22 -0.93 -22.36
CA VAL A 113 -16.30 -0.84 -20.90
C VAL A 113 -15.48 -1.98 -20.32
N TYR A 114 -14.46 -1.63 -19.54
CA TYR A 114 -13.72 -2.60 -18.75
C TYR A 114 -14.71 -3.12 -17.69
N ALA A 115 -15.04 -4.41 -17.76
CA ALA A 115 -15.79 -5.06 -16.71
C ALA A 115 -14.74 -5.65 -15.77
N ALA A 116 -14.75 -5.24 -14.50
CA ALA A 116 -13.89 -5.80 -13.46
C ALA A 116 -13.86 -7.32 -13.62
N PRO A 117 -12.68 -7.96 -13.57
CA PRO A 117 -12.62 -9.41 -13.71
C PRO A 117 -13.62 -10.01 -12.72
N GLU A 118 -14.63 -10.71 -13.24
CA GLU A 118 -15.48 -11.53 -12.38
C GLU A 118 -14.56 -12.44 -11.56
N GLY A 119 -14.86 -12.57 -10.27
CA GLY A 119 -14.07 -13.40 -9.39
C GLY A 119 -12.78 -12.77 -8.85
N TYR A 120 -12.63 -11.45 -8.77
CA TYR A 120 -11.59 -10.83 -7.94
C TYR A 120 -12.15 -10.27 -6.63
N ALA A 121 -11.53 -10.67 -5.51
CA ALA A 121 -11.82 -10.15 -4.19
C ALA A 121 -10.55 -10.01 -3.38
N ALA A 122 -10.58 -9.20 -2.33
CA ALA A 122 -9.42 -8.90 -1.52
C ALA A 122 -9.83 -8.68 -0.06
N ILE A 123 -8.90 -8.95 0.86
CA ILE A 123 -9.03 -8.55 2.25
C ILE A 123 -7.75 -7.81 2.67
N GLY A 124 -7.93 -6.63 3.26
CA GLY A 124 -6.84 -5.78 3.73
C GLY A 124 -6.52 -6.02 5.21
N LEU A 125 -5.52 -5.29 5.70
CA LEU A 125 -5.14 -5.32 7.12
C LEU A 125 -6.27 -4.87 8.04
N LYS A 126 -7.02 -3.83 7.64
CA LYS A 126 -8.13 -3.28 8.44
C LYS A 126 -9.22 -4.32 8.68
N GLU A 127 -9.66 -4.98 7.60
CA GLU A 127 -10.69 -6.02 7.68
C GLU A 127 -10.22 -7.20 8.54
N LEU A 128 -8.98 -7.67 8.33
CA LEU A 128 -8.41 -8.76 9.13
C LEU A 128 -8.25 -8.40 10.61
N LYS A 129 -7.84 -7.16 10.92
CA LYS A 129 -7.71 -6.69 12.29
C LYS A 129 -9.04 -6.82 13.04
N THR A 130 -10.14 -6.49 12.38
CA THR A 130 -11.48 -6.54 12.99
C THR A 130 -12.03 -7.94 13.16
N SER A 131 -11.62 -8.89 12.32
CA SER A 131 -12.27 -10.21 12.25
C SER A 131 -11.48 -11.37 12.82
N SER A 132 -10.16 -11.29 12.80
CA SER A 132 -9.29 -12.35 13.27
C SER A 132 -7.96 -11.76 13.71
N SER A 133 -7.85 -11.43 15.00
CA SER A 133 -6.61 -10.90 15.58
C SER A 133 -5.44 -11.87 15.42
N GLU A 134 -5.69 -13.18 15.45
CA GLU A 134 -4.70 -14.23 15.16
C GLU A 134 -4.20 -14.12 13.72
N ALA A 135 -5.09 -14.09 12.73
CA ALA A 135 -4.71 -13.95 11.33
C ALA A 135 -4.01 -12.60 11.07
N TYR A 136 -4.51 -11.50 11.65
CA TYR A 136 -3.89 -10.19 11.57
C TYR A 136 -2.44 -10.23 12.05
N ASN A 137 -2.18 -10.72 13.27
CA ASN A 137 -0.84 -10.81 13.83
C ASN A 137 0.08 -11.72 13.01
N LYS A 138 -0.43 -12.84 12.50
CA LYS A 138 0.35 -13.73 11.62
C LYS A 138 0.69 -13.04 10.28
N LEU A 139 -0.24 -12.27 9.72
CA LEU A 139 -0.01 -11.49 8.51
C LEU A 139 1.05 -10.40 8.72
N LEU A 140 1.07 -9.72 9.88
CA LEU A 140 2.11 -8.74 10.20
C LEU A 140 3.51 -9.38 10.16
N GLN A 141 3.66 -10.57 10.74
CA GLN A 141 4.93 -11.31 10.72
C GLN A 141 5.32 -11.74 9.30
N MET A 142 4.36 -12.29 8.54
CA MET A 142 4.58 -12.72 7.16
C MET A 142 4.99 -11.54 6.27
N ARG A 143 4.33 -10.39 6.39
CA ARG A 143 4.65 -9.16 5.65
C ARG A 143 6.10 -8.73 5.86
N GLU A 144 6.55 -8.64 7.11
CA GLU A 144 7.92 -8.18 7.38
C GLU A 144 8.96 -9.17 6.84
N HIS A 145 8.65 -10.47 6.89
CA HIS A 145 9.50 -11.49 6.27
C HIS A 145 9.54 -11.36 4.74
N VAL A 146 8.38 -11.14 4.10
CA VAL A 146 8.27 -10.93 2.65
C VAL A 146 8.96 -9.64 2.20
N ARG A 147 8.80 -8.53 2.94
CA ARG A 147 9.48 -7.25 2.71
C ARG A 147 11.00 -7.41 2.77
N SER A 148 11.53 -7.96 3.85
CA SER A 148 12.97 -8.17 4.00
C SER A 148 13.55 -9.16 2.97
N THR A 149 12.78 -10.18 2.59
CA THR A 149 13.17 -11.09 1.50
C THR A 149 13.22 -10.35 0.16
N THR A 150 12.26 -9.46 -0.11
CA THR A 150 12.24 -8.62 -1.32
C THR A 150 13.44 -7.67 -1.38
N GLU A 151 13.79 -7.02 -0.27
CA GLU A 151 15.00 -6.18 -0.19
C GLU A 151 16.26 -6.97 -0.54
N LYS A 152 16.42 -8.15 0.06
CA LYS A 152 17.56 -9.02 -0.19
C LYS A 152 17.62 -9.45 -1.66
N ALA A 153 16.47 -9.79 -2.25
CA ALA A 153 16.36 -10.25 -3.64
C ALA A 153 16.73 -9.15 -4.64
N LEU A 154 16.34 -7.91 -4.36
CA LEU A 154 16.67 -6.72 -5.15
C LEU A 154 18.02 -6.09 -4.79
N HIS A 155 18.82 -6.76 -3.94
CA HIS A 155 20.09 -6.26 -3.45
C HIS A 155 19.98 -4.85 -2.83
N LEU A 156 18.90 -4.58 -2.09
CA LEU A 156 18.68 -3.32 -1.38
C LEU A 156 19.18 -3.40 0.07
N CYS A 157 19.65 -2.28 0.59
CA CYS A 157 19.99 -2.18 2.01
C CYS A 157 18.77 -2.54 2.88
N PRO A 158 18.93 -3.32 3.97
CA PRO A 158 17.83 -3.63 4.87
C PRO A 158 17.12 -2.37 5.39
N GLY A 159 15.79 -2.38 5.36
CA GLY A 159 14.96 -1.25 5.80
C GLY A 159 14.79 -0.13 4.77
N SER A 160 15.26 -0.30 3.52
CA SER A 160 15.05 0.67 2.44
C SER A 160 13.62 0.66 1.92
N LEU A 161 12.95 -0.49 1.89
CA LEU A 161 11.57 -0.61 1.41
C LEU A 161 10.59 -0.41 2.57
N TYR A 162 9.73 0.60 2.44
CA TYR A 162 8.54 0.77 3.26
C TYR A 162 7.35 0.14 2.55
N ILE A 163 6.49 -0.55 3.29
CA ILE A 163 5.28 -1.18 2.74
C ILE A 163 4.26 -0.07 2.49
N ASP A 164 3.84 0.13 1.25
CA ASP A 164 2.80 1.08 0.82
C ASP A 164 1.39 0.50 1.00
N PHE A 165 1.24 -0.79 0.67
CA PHE A 165 -0.05 -1.47 0.74
C PHE A 165 0.12 -2.98 0.86
N THR A 166 -0.72 -3.62 1.67
CA THR A 166 -0.80 -5.07 1.81
C THR A 166 -2.22 -5.56 1.58
N THR A 167 -2.36 -6.61 0.78
CA THR A 167 -3.63 -7.33 0.69
C THR A 167 -3.46 -8.83 0.50
N ILE A 168 -4.44 -9.60 0.98
CA ILE A 168 -4.64 -10.97 0.53
C ILE A 168 -5.62 -10.93 -0.63
N SER A 169 -5.08 -11.16 -1.82
CA SER A 169 -5.84 -11.31 -3.05
C SER A 169 -6.49 -12.69 -3.13
N GLN A 170 -7.75 -12.72 -3.56
CA GLN A 170 -8.50 -13.91 -3.94
C GLN A 170 -8.94 -13.79 -5.39
N LYS A 171 -8.57 -14.78 -6.20
CA LYS A 171 -9.15 -14.97 -7.54
C LYS A 171 -9.98 -16.26 -7.55
N THR A 172 -11.24 -16.16 -7.97
CA THR A 172 -12.15 -17.28 -8.24
C THR A 172 -12.29 -17.48 -9.75
N GLU A 173 -13.19 -18.36 -10.20
CA GLU A 173 -13.33 -18.72 -11.62
C GLU A 173 -13.47 -17.49 -12.53
N GLY A 174 -12.68 -17.47 -13.61
CA GLY A 174 -12.60 -16.34 -14.55
C GLY A 174 -11.69 -15.19 -14.08
N GLY A 175 -11.34 -15.15 -12.78
CA GLY A 175 -10.49 -14.11 -12.21
C GLY A 175 -9.13 -14.06 -12.88
N ALA A 176 -8.87 -12.98 -13.61
CA ALA A 176 -7.63 -12.74 -14.36
C ALA A 176 -7.07 -11.34 -14.06
N HIS A 177 -5.92 -11.00 -14.66
CA HIS A 177 -5.40 -9.63 -14.69
C HIS A 177 -4.65 -9.41 -16.01
N THR A 178 -4.98 -8.33 -16.72
CA THR A 178 -4.30 -7.96 -17.97
C THR A 178 -2.89 -7.42 -17.69
N PRO A 179 -2.03 -7.33 -18.73
CA PRO A 179 -0.72 -6.71 -18.62
C PRO A 179 -0.80 -5.26 -18.10
N HIS A 180 -0.08 -4.95 -17.04
CA HIS A 180 -0.02 -3.63 -16.43
C HIS A 180 1.31 -3.37 -15.72
N ALA A 181 1.56 -2.09 -15.46
CA ALA A 181 2.60 -1.61 -14.55
C ALA A 181 1.91 -1.08 -13.28
N ASP A 182 2.59 -1.17 -12.15
CA ASP A 182 2.04 -0.83 -10.82
C ASP A 182 2.24 0.64 -10.44
N ASN A 183 3.06 1.39 -11.17
CA ASN A 183 3.37 2.79 -10.86
C ASN A 183 3.12 3.77 -12.03
N CYS A 184 2.67 3.29 -13.19
CA CYS A 184 2.32 4.17 -14.30
C CYS A 184 1.16 3.61 -15.11
N ILE A 185 0.37 4.50 -15.69
CA ILE A 185 -0.62 4.12 -16.69
C ILE A 185 0.14 4.01 -18.02
N HIS A 186 0.03 2.87 -18.70
CA HIS A 186 0.81 2.60 -19.91
C HIS A 186 -0.08 2.50 -21.15
N TYR A 187 0.55 2.61 -22.31
CA TYR A 187 -0.03 2.35 -23.62
C TYR A 187 1.06 1.73 -24.52
N PHE A 188 0.64 1.15 -25.64
CA PHE A 188 1.55 0.63 -26.66
C PHE A 188 1.65 1.62 -27.82
N ASP A 189 2.86 2.10 -28.10
CA ASP A 189 3.21 2.87 -29.28
C ASP A 189 4.08 2.02 -30.20
N ASP A 190 3.62 1.76 -31.42
CA ASP A 190 4.24 0.84 -32.38
C ASP A 190 4.63 -0.54 -31.77
N GLY A 191 3.77 -1.07 -30.90
CA GLY A 191 3.98 -2.35 -30.21
C GLY A 191 4.88 -2.28 -28.97
N VAL A 192 5.49 -1.13 -28.70
CA VAL A 192 6.37 -0.88 -27.55
C VAL A 192 5.62 -0.19 -26.41
N VAL A 193 5.71 -0.74 -25.21
CA VAL A 193 5.06 -0.17 -24.03
C VAL A 193 5.75 1.12 -23.57
N THR A 194 4.96 2.14 -23.29
CA THR A 194 5.42 3.44 -22.78
C THR A 194 4.47 3.91 -21.67
N CYS A 195 4.99 4.58 -20.64
CA CYS A 195 4.15 5.26 -19.66
C CYS A 195 3.49 6.49 -20.28
N ASP A 196 2.20 6.68 -20.04
CA ASP A 196 1.42 7.82 -20.53
C ASP A 196 1.75 9.08 -19.71
N PRO A 197 2.43 10.09 -20.30
CA PRO A 197 2.78 11.30 -19.55
C PRO A 197 1.58 12.20 -19.27
N ALA A 198 0.44 11.99 -19.95
CA ALA A 198 -0.77 12.78 -19.74
C ALA A 198 -1.66 12.23 -18.62
N ARG A 199 -1.42 11.00 -18.16
CA ARG A 199 -2.20 10.36 -17.09
C ARG A 199 -1.30 9.99 -15.92
N VAL A 200 -1.65 10.48 -14.74
CA VAL A 200 -0.92 10.17 -13.50
C VAL A 200 -1.56 8.92 -12.89
N HIS A 201 -0.76 7.87 -12.70
CA HIS A 201 -1.18 6.68 -11.97
C HIS A 201 -1.49 7.04 -10.50
N PRO A 202 -2.49 6.43 -9.84
CA PRO A 202 -2.81 6.76 -8.45
C PRO A 202 -1.67 6.49 -7.45
N TYR A 203 -0.72 5.62 -7.82
CA TYR A 203 0.42 5.23 -6.99
C TYR A 203 1.75 5.37 -7.74
N PRO A 204 2.14 6.58 -8.15
CA PRO A 204 3.29 6.78 -9.02
C PRO A 204 4.63 6.56 -8.30
N ASN A 205 4.62 6.52 -6.97
CA ASN A 205 5.80 6.40 -6.13
C ASN A 205 6.19 4.95 -5.80
N ARG A 206 5.39 3.96 -6.23
CA ARG A 206 5.72 2.54 -6.03
C ARG A 206 6.99 2.19 -6.79
N VAL A 207 7.90 1.50 -6.12
CA VAL A 207 9.23 1.16 -6.66
C VAL A 207 9.42 -0.34 -6.86
N ALA A 208 8.75 -1.14 -6.05
CA ALA A 208 8.77 -2.59 -6.14
C ALA A 208 7.46 -3.18 -5.64
N ALA A 209 7.23 -4.44 -5.97
CA ALA A 209 6.14 -5.23 -5.46
C ALA A 209 6.58 -6.68 -5.24
N SER A 210 5.82 -7.39 -4.42
CA SER A 210 5.95 -8.83 -4.26
C SER A 210 4.58 -9.50 -4.18
N ILE A 211 4.49 -10.71 -4.72
CA ILE A 211 3.29 -11.53 -4.71
C ILE A 211 3.68 -12.93 -4.26
N MET A 212 3.20 -13.36 -3.10
CA MET A 212 3.45 -14.70 -2.56
C MET A 212 2.18 -15.54 -2.60
N TYR A 213 2.21 -16.67 -3.30
CA TYR A 213 1.07 -17.59 -3.32
C TYR A 213 0.87 -18.22 -1.94
N LEU A 214 -0.39 -18.27 -1.50
CA LEU A 214 -0.77 -18.84 -0.22
C LEU A 214 -1.33 -20.26 -0.39
N ASN A 215 -1.73 -20.69 -1.58
CA ASN A 215 -2.19 -22.06 -1.79
C ASN A 215 -1.80 -22.63 -3.14
N ASP A 216 -1.60 -23.95 -3.14
CA ASP A 216 -1.35 -24.75 -4.34
C ASP A 216 -2.67 -24.96 -5.12
N PRO A 217 -2.61 -25.18 -6.46
CA PRO A 217 -3.79 -25.50 -7.28
C PRO A 217 -4.64 -26.65 -6.72
N GLY A 218 -3.97 -27.72 -6.24
CA GLY A 218 -4.64 -28.89 -5.65
C GLY A 218 -5.40 -28.58 -4.35
N ASN A 219 -4.91 -27.65 -3.54
CA ASN A 219 -5.57 -27.26 -2.29
C ASN A 219 -6.65 -26.18 -2.51
N GLY A 220 -6.55 -25.39 -3.58
CA GLY A 220 -7.52 -24.35 -3.92
C GLY A 220 -8.60 -24.77 -4.90
N ASN A 221 -8.59 -26.03 -5.37
CA ASN A 221 -9.52 -26.56 -6.36
C ASN A 221 -9.55 -25.76 -7.68
N TYR A 222 -8.40 -25.33 -8.19
CA TYR A 222 -8.32 -24.53 -9.41
C TYR A 222 -7.21 -24.98 -10.34
N GLU A 223 -7.32 -24.57 -11.61
CA GLU A 223 -6.25 -24.55 -12.60
C GLU A 223 -6.05 -23.11 -13.09
N GLY A 224 -5.00 -22.86 -13.87
CA GLY A 224 -4.70 -21.51 -14.34
C GLY A 224 -4.24 -20.57 -13.21
N GLY A 225 -4.53 -19.28 -13.32
CA GLY A 225 -4.22 -18.28 -12.29
C GLY A 225 -2.75 -17.87 -12.17
N GLN A 226 -1.88 -18.33 -13.07
CA GLN A 226 -0.44 -18.06 -13.01
C GLN A 226 -0.17 -16.57 -13.19
N PHE A 227 0.73 -16.04 -12.36
CA PHE A 227 1.40 -14.78 -12.64
C PHE A 227 2.22 -14.93 -13.92
N TYR A 228 2.25 -13.89 -14.75
CA TYR A 228 3.13 -13.83 -15.91
C TYR A 228 3.77 -12.47 -16.09
N PHE A 229 5.00 -12.46 -16.57
CA PHE A 229 5.61 -11.28 -17.18
C PHE A 229 5.19 -11.15 -18.65
N ALA A 230 4.94 -9.92 -19.07
CA ALA A 230 4.40 -9.56 -20.37
C ALA A 230 5.47 -8.88 -21.23
N ASN A 231 5.51 -9.24 -22.51
CA ASN A 231 6.44 -8.72 -23.49
C ASN A 231 6.08 -7.28 -23.84
N ARG A 232 7.04 -6.41 -23.54
CA ARG A 232 6.98 -4.97 -23.74
C ARG A 232 6.99 -4.51 -25.18
N THR A 233 7.51 -5.35 -26.08
CA THR A 233 7.69 -5.04 -27.52
C THR A 233 6.69 -5.78 -28.41
N ASN A 234 5.74 -6.50 -27.80
CA ASN A 234 4.75 -7.30 -28.51
C ASN A 234 3.38 -7.19 -27.85
N HIS A 235 2.88 -5.97 -27.69
CA HIS A 235 1.52 -5.67 -27.20
C HIS A 235 1.14 -6.36 -25.87
N GLY A 236 2.11 -6.64 -25.01
CA GLY A 236 1.87 -7.27 -23.70
C GLY A 236 1.56 -8.76 -23.78
N GLU A 237 1.91 -9.45 -24.88
CA GLU A 237 1.83 -10.90 -24.94
C GLU A 237 2.66 -11.56 -23.82
N VAL A 238 2.25 -12.74 -23.37
CA VAL A 238 2.98 -13.47 -22.33
C VAL A 238 4.40 -13.78 -22.81
N GLU A 239 5.43 -13.44 -22.03
CA GLU A 239 6.80 -13.81 -22.37
C GLU A 239 6.96 -15.34 -22.40
N ALA A 240 7.77 -15.88 -23.31
CA ALA A 240 7.92 -17.33 -23.52
C ALA A 240 8.30 -18.12 -22.25
N LEU A 241 9.01 -17.49 -21.33
CA LEU A 241 9.38 -18.04 -20.01
C LEU A 241 8.86 -17.18 -18.85
N GLY A 242 7.89 -16.30 -19.12
CA GLY A 242 7.38 -15.33 -18.16
C GLY A 242 6.36 -15.88 -17.19
N THR A 243 5.78 -17.06 -17.44
CA THR A 243 4.78 -17.68 -16.57
C THR A 243 5.43 -18.30 -15.34
N VAL A 244 4.91 -17.97 -14.16
CA VAL A 244 5.40 -18.49 -12.88
C VAL A 244 4.48 -19.60 -12.39
N ASN A 245 5.05 -20.80 -12.18
CA ASN A 245 4.33 -21.91 -11.56
C ASN A 245 3.82 -21.54 -10.18
N ILE A 246 2.64 -22.03 -9.83
CA ILE A 246 1.99 -21.71 -8.55
C ILE A 246 2.37 -22.78 -7.53
N ASP A 247 3.10 -22.35 -6.49
CA ASP A 247 3.35 -23.16 -5.30
C ASP A 247 3.17 -22.30 -4.04
N ALA A 248 2.53 -22.83 -3.01
CA ALA A 248 2.36 -22.18 -1.72
C ALA A 248 3.73 -21.84 -1.11
N GLY A 249 3.92 -20.57 -0.77
CA GLY A 249 5.17 -20.02 -0.26
C GLY A 249 6.15 -19.58 -1.35
N LYS A 250 5.81 -19.77 -2.64
CA LYS A 250 6.55 -19.15 -3.74
C LYS A 250 6.17 -17.68 -3.86
N MET A 251 7.18 -16.84 -3.84
CA MET A 251 7.09 -15.39 -3.97
C MET A 251 7.65 -14.96 -5.32
N ILE A 252 6.94 -14.09 -6.01
CA ILE A 252 7.45 -13.28 -7.12
C ILE A 252 7.85 -11.93 -6.54
N TYR A 253 9.00 -11.40 -6.93
CA TYR A 253 9.40 -10.02 -6.66
C TYR A 253 9.71 -9.33 -7.98
N PHE A 254 9.39 -8.05 -8.09
CA PHE A 254 9.63 -7.25 -9.30
C PHE A 254 9.59 -5.75 -9.00
N THR A 255 10.20 -4.93 -9.86
CA THR A 255 10.04 -3.46 -9.81
C THR A 255 8.71 -3.02 -10.42
N SER A 256 8.15 -1.90 -9.97
CA SER A 256 6.75 -1.55 -10.26
C SER A 256 6.49 -0.89 -11.62
N GLY A 257 7.52 -0.59 -12.41
CA GLY A 257 7.36 0.12 -13.68
C GLY A 257 7.14 -0.78 -14.90
N ILE A 258 7.17 -0.17 -16.08
CA ILE A 258 6.96 -0.84 -17.37
C ILE A 258 8.04 -1.88 -17.67
N GLU A 259 9.21 -1.79 -17.04
CA GLU A 259 10.26 -2.81 -17.10
C GLU A 259 9.78 -4.20 -16.67
N ASN A 260 8.76 -4.27 -15.82
CA ASN A 260 8.16 -5.51 -15.36
C ASN A 260 6.66 -5.49 -15.60
N LEU A 261 6.24 -5.23 -16.84
CA LEU A 261 4.86 -5.41 -17.27
C LEU A 261 4.40 -6.84 -16.95
N HIS A 262 3.25 -6.98 -16.30
CA HIS A 262 2.83 -8.29 -15.80
C HIS A 262 1.31 -8.41 -15.66
N GLY A 263 0.84 -9.64 -15.44
CA GLY A 263 -0.56 -9.93 -15.20
C GLY A 263 -0.78 -11.29 -14.53
N ALA A 264 -2.03 -11.76 -14.56
CA ALA A 264 -2.40 -13.08 -14.07
C ALA A 264 -3.33 -13.77 -15.07
N LEU A 265 -3.01 -15.01 -15.44
CA LEU A 265 -3.88 -15.82 -16.28
C LEU A 265 -5.22 -16.10 -15.58
N PRO A 266 -6.30 -16.39 -16.33
CA PRO A 266 -7.58 -16.74 -15.73
C PRO A 266 -7.49 -17.95 -14.81
N VAL A 267 -8.19 -17.90 -13.67
CA VAL A 267 -8.44 -19.06 -12.81
C VAL A 267 -9.55 -19.90 -13.43
N LEU A 268 -9.33 -21.20 -13.56
CA LEU A 268 -10.27 -22.17 -14.13
C LEU A 268 -10.71 -23.16 -13.04
N SER A 269 -11.95 -23.62 -13.11
CA SER A 269 -12.40 -24.74 -12.27
C SER A 269 -11.72 -26.03 -12.70
N SER A 270 -11.25 -26.83 -11.73
CA SER A 270 -10.54 -28.11 -11.96
C SER A 270 -11.44 -29.27 -12.42
N GLY A 271 -12.72 -29.03 -12.73
CA GLY A 271 -13.56 -29.96 -13.49
C GLY A 271 -13.89 -31.31 -12.82
N GLY A 272 -13.96 -31.36 -11.48
CA GLY A 272 -14.27 -32.59 -10.74
C GLY A 272 -15.72 -33.08 -10.92
N GLY A 273 -15.94 -34.01 -11.84
CA GLY A 273 -17.24 -34.68 -12.03
C GLY A 273 -17.76 -35.38 -10.77
N GLY A 274 -18.79 -34.81 -10.12
CA GLY A 274 -19.69 -35.53 -9.22
C GLY A 274 -19.45 -35.41 -7.70
N ARG A 275 -18.55 -34.55 -7.23
CA ARG A 275 -18.45 -34.18 -5.79
C ARG A 275 -18.78 -32.71 -5.59
N GLU A 276 -19.15 -32.38 -4.36
CA GLU A 276 -19.49 -31.04 -3.86
C GLU A 276 -18.72 -29.94 -4.59
N ILE A 277 -19.45 -28.98 -5.19
CA ILE A 277 -18.88 -27.89 -5.98
C ILE A 277 -18.19 -26.93 -4.99
N VAL A 278 -16.92 -27.19 -4.70
CA VAL A 278 -16.06 -26.26 -3.97
C VAL A 278 -15.60 -25.19 -4.96
N GLU A 279 -15.95 -23.94 -4.70
CA GLU A 279 -15.57 -22.81 -5.57
C GLU A 279 -14.03 -22.72 -5.69
N PRO A 280 -13.48 -22.62 -6.92
CA PRO A 280 -12.05 -22.45 -7.12
C PRO A 280 -11.56 -21.17 -6.45
N ARG A 281 -10.46 -21.26 -5.71
CA ARG A 281 -9.94 -20.13 -4.92
C ARG A 281 -8.42 -20.08 -4.97
N ARG A 282 -7.86 -19.14 -5.73
CA ARG A 282 -6.43 -18.80 -5.70
C ARG A 282 -6.18 -17.66 -4.71
N LEU A 283 -5.34 -17.90 -3.71
CA LEU A 283 -4.95 -16.92 -2.70
C LEU A 283 -3.50 -16.48 -2.89
N ALA A 284 -3.24 -15.17 -2.80
CA ALA A 284 -1.89 -14.64 -2.75
C ALA A 284 -1.80 -13.41 -1.85
N LEU A 285 -0.72 -13.31 -1.08
CA LEU A 285 -0.31 -12.09 -0.38
C LEU A 285 0.38 -11.17 -1.38
N ALA A 286 -0.24 -10.03 -1.68
CA ALA A 286 0.32 -9.01 -2.56
C ALA A 286 0.75 -7.79 -1.72
N MET A 287 1.94 -7.28 -2.01
CA MET A 287 2.57 -6.18 -1.30
C MET A 287 3.23 -5.22 -2.27
N TRP A 288 3.09 -3.92 -2.01
CA TRP A 288 3.76 -2.86 -2.77
C TRP A 288 4.66 -2.05 -1.86
N TYR A 289 5.73 -1.50 -2.43
CA TYR A 289 6.77 -0.81 -1.68
C TYR A 289 7.09 0.56 -2.24
N VAL A 290 7.49 1.46 -1.33
CA VAL A 290 7.92 2.83 -1.59
C VAL A 290 9.23 3.09 -0.86
N PHE A 291 10.00 4.08 -1.32
CA PHE A 291 11.18 4.58 -0.58
C PHE A 291 10.85 5.75 0.35
N ASP A 292 9.70 6.40 0.17
CA ASP A 292 9.28 7.52 1.02
C ASP A 292 8.57 6.98 2.27
N PRO A 293 9.14 7.14 3.48
CA PRO A 293 8.50 6.66 4.71
C PRO A 293 7.15 7.33 5.00
N SER A 294 6.88 8.52 4.45
CA SER A 294 5.59 9.20 4.65
C SER A 294 4.43 8.53 3.91
N LEU A 295 4.74 7.66 2.94
CA LEU A 295 3.77 6.87 2.18
C LEU A 295 3.59 5.45 2.73
N LYS A 296 4.22 5.12 3.87
CA LYS A 296 4.10 3.81 4.50
C LYS A 296 2.65 3.54 4.92
N GLU A 297 2.15 2.34 4.60
CA GLU A 297 0.90 1.78 5.10
C GLU A 297 0.85 1.91 6.62
N SER A 298 -0.19 2.57 7.14
CA SER A 298 -0.41 2.59 8.58
C SER A 298 -0.80 1.19 9.05
N VAL A 299 -0.04 0.70 10.02
CA VAL A 299 -0.31 -0.52 10.77
C VAL A 299 -0.57 -0.07 12.20
N ASP A 300 -1.51 0.85 12.38
CA ASP A 300 -1.80 1.31 13.72
C ASP A 300 -2.41 0.17 14.53
N ASP A 301 -1.82 -0.10 15.69
CA ASP A 301 -2.44 -0.89 16.75
C ASP A 301 -3.60 -0.14 17.41
N SER A 302 -3.77 1.17 17.14
CA SER A 302 -4.88 1.97 17.64
C SER A 302 -6.22 1.32 17.31
N ASP A 303 -7.14 1.34 18.26
CA ASP A 303 -8.49 0.82 18.09
C ASP A 303 -9.03 1.36 16.75
N PRO A 304 -9.66 0.56 15.86
CA PRO A 304 -10.31 1.12 14.68
C PRO A 304 -11.40 2.15 15.03
N ASN A 305 -11.85 2.20 16.29
CA ASN A 305 -12.66 3.27 16.86
C ASN A 305 -11.85 4.50 17.30
N ASP A 306 -10.52 4.41 17.38
CA ASP A 306 -9.67 5.54 17.74
C ASP A 306 -9.72 6.58 16.61
N PRO A 307 -9.83 7.87 16.98
CA PRO A 307 -9.82 8.95 16.01
C PRO A 307 -8.48 9.00 15.26
N THR A 308 -8.54 9.20 13.94
CA THR A 308 -7.34 9.44 13.14
C THR A 308 -6.98 10.92 13.19
N GLU A 309 -5.84 11.29 13.79
CA GLU A 309 -5.39 12.69 13.76
C GLU A 309 -5.16 13.16 12.32
N ILE A 310 -5.83 14.25 11.93
CA ILE A 310 -5.64 14.91 10.63
C ILE A 310 -4.46 15.89 10.74
N PHE A 311 -4.51 16.79 11.73
CA PHE A 311 -3.40 17.67 12.06
C PHE A 311 -3.54 18.23 13.48
N THR A 312 -2.39 18.66 14.03
CA THR A 312 -2.28 19.42 15.26
C THR A 312 -1.65 20.78 14.96
N LEU A 313 -2.25 21.85 15.51
CA LEU A 313 -1.74 23.22 15.42
C LEU A 313 -1.42 23.73 16.82
N LEU A 314 -0.16 24.13 17.04
CA LEU A 314 0.24 24.80 18.27
C LEU A 314 -0.25 26.26 18.26
N LEU A 315 -0.77 26.71 19.39
CA LEU A 315 -1.27 28.07 19.57
C LEU A 315 -0.31 28.85 20.48
N PRO A 316 -0.04 30.13 20.20
CA PRO A 316 0.68 31.00 21.12
C PRO A 316 -0.04 31.10 22.48
N GLU A 317 0.71 31.25 23.57
CA GLU A 317 0.15 31.35 24.93
C GLU A 317 -0.80 32.55 25.10
N SER A 318 -0.59 33.60 24.31
CA SER A 318 -1.41 34.80 24.28
C SER A 318 -2.80 34.60 23.65
N VAL A 319 -3.06 33.44 23.04
CA VAL A 319 -4.34 33.12 22.42
C VAL A 319 -5.30 32.51 23.43
N GLU A 320 -6.38 33.24 23.72
CA GLU A 320 -7.46 32.72 24.56
C GLU A 320 -8.28 31.67 23.80
N VAL A 321 -8.14 30.42 24.22
CA VAL A 321 -8.73 29.24 23.57
C VAL A 321 -10.26 29.32 23.46
N THR A 322 -10.95 29.85 24.49
CA THR A 322 -12.41 29.99 24.50
C THR A 322 -12.90 30.96 23.43
N SER A 323 -12.25 32.13 23.30
CA SER A 323 -12.56 33.10 22.25
C SER A 323 -12.32 32.52 20.86
N LEU A 324 -11.24 31.77 20.68
CA LEU A 324 -10.93 31.12 19.40
C LEU A 324 -11.98 30.05 19.04
N LEU A 325 -12.35 29.20 20.00
CA LEU A 325 -13.39 28.19 19.85
C LEU A 325 -14.72 28.83 19.43
N GLN A 326 -15.10 29.96 20.04
CA GLN A 326 -16.33 30.66 19.67
C GLN A 326 -16.25 31.27 18.27
N TYR A 327 -15.11 31.84 17.90
CA TYR A 327 -14.87 32.38 16.56
C TYR A 327 -15.01 31.30 15.48
N ILE A 328 -14.25 30.20 15.61
CA ILE A 328 -14.26 29.10 14.66
C ILE A 328 -15.60 28.36 14.66
N GLY A 329 -16.20 28.12 15.83
CA GLY A 329 -17.52 27.51 15.93
C GLY A 329 -18.58 28.32 15.17
N THR A 330 -18.56 29.65 15.29
CA THR A 330 -19.47 30.54 14.55
C THR A 330 -19.25 30.43 13.04
N TYR A 331 -17.99 30.41 12.61
CA TYR A 331 -17.65 30.23 11.20
C TYR A 331 -18.18 28.90 10.65
N ILE A 332 -17.91 27.77 11.31
CA ILE A 332 -18.35 26.44 10.83
C ILE A 332 -19.88 26.35 10.82
N VAL A 333 -20.56 26.88 11.83
CA VAL A 333 -22.04 26.94 11.84
C VAL A 333 -22.57 27.74 10.63
N SER A 334 -21.89 28.82 10.24
CA SER A 334 -22.27 29.59 9.05
C SER A 334 -22.14 28.80 7.74
N LEU A 335 -21.29 27.76 7.72
CA LEU A 335 -21.08 26.88 6.58
C LEU A 335 -22.12 25.76 6.45
N GLN A 336 -22.97 25.49 7.46
CA GLN A 336 -23.97 24.41 7.40
C GLN A 336 -24.96 24.52 6.22
N ARG A 337 -25.03 25.68 5.58
CA ARG A 337 -25.86 25.95 4.40
C ARG A 337 -25.12 25.83 3.06
N LYS A 338 -23.83 25.49 3.06
CA LYS A 338 -22.96 25.43 1.88
C LYS A 338 -22.15 24.11 1.86
N PRO A 339 -21.91 23.49 0.68
CA PRO A 339 -22.51 23.80 -0.63
C PRO A 339 -23.98 23.36 -0.70
N THR A 340 -24.41 22.43 0.16
CA THR A 340 -25.79 21.97 0.27
C THR A 340 -26.28 22.18 1.69
N ILE A 341 -27.51 22.68 1.84
CA ILE A 341 -28.14 22.85 3.15
C ILE A 341 -28.18 21.51 3.90
N GLY A 342 -27.70 21.52 5.15
CA GLY A 342 -27.70 20.34 6.01
C GLY A 342 -26.65 19.29 5.65
N ALA A 343 -25.61 19.66 4.87
CA ALA A 343 -24.46 18.78 4.64
C ALA A 343 -23.77 18.36 5.94
N TRP A 344 -23.73 19.27 6.90
CA TRP A 344 -23.01 19.12 8.16
C TRP A 344 -23.91 19.48 9.34
N THR A 345 -23.78 18.70 10.40
CA THR A 345 -24.32 19.03 11.72
C THR A 345 -23.15 19.34 12.63
N VAL A 346 -23.18 20.51 13.27
CA VAL A 346 -22.14 20.94 14.21
C VAL A 346 -22.74 20.86 15.61
N SER A 347 -22.06 20.14 16.50
CA SER A 347 -22.43 20.08 17.91
C SER A 347 -21.21 20.39 18.77
N LYS A 348 -21.43 21.02 19.92
CA LYS A 348 -20.38 21.21 20.92
C LYS A 348 -20.41 20.04 21.89
N TYR A 349 -19.27 19.43 22.15
CA TYR A 349 -19.10 18.38 23.14
C TYR A 349 -18.18 18.87 24.25
N GLY A 350 -18.65 18.85 25.50
CA GLY A 350 -17.91 19.43 26.62
C GLY A 350 -17.63 20.92 26.44
N HIS A 351 -16.48 21.38 26.97
CA HIS A 351 -16.12 22.80 26.96
C HIS A 351 -15.26 23.21 25.76
N SER A 352 -14.49 22.28 25.19
CA SER A 352 -13.40 22.54 24.24
C SER A 352 -13.54 21.82 22.89
N ILE A 353 -14.55 20.98 22.68
CA ILE A 353 -14.61 20.14 21.47
C ILE A 353 -15.79 20.55 20.59
N LEU A 354 -15.51 20.70 19.29
CA LEU A 354 -16.53 20.77 18.23
C LEU A 354 -16.58 19.44 17.51
N HIS A 355 -17.77 18.89 17.34
CA HIS A 355 -18.04 17.72 16.51
C HIS A 355 -18.75 18.17 15.24
N ILE A 356 -18.22 17.78 14.09
CA ILE A 356 -18.75 18.11 12.77
C ILE A 356 -19.11 16.81 12.07
N LEU A 357 -20.39 16.45 12.13
CA LEU A 357 -20.94 15.21 11.58
C LEU A 357 -21.48 15.43 10.17
N PHE A 358 -21.09 14.56 9.24
CA PHE A 358 -21.57 14.62 7.87
C PHE A 358 -22.92 13.92 7.71
N LYS A 359 -23.78 14.45 6.83
CA LYS A 359 -25.18 14.03 6.67
C LYS A 359 -25.40 12.55 6.34
N ASP A 360 -24.43 11.89 5.72
CA ASP A 360 -24.55 10.47 5.34
C ASP A 360 -24.07 9.52 6.45
N HIS A 361 -23.61 10.06 7.58
CA HIS A 361 -23.07 9.33 8.72
C HIS A 361 -21.93 8.37 8.35
N SER A 362 -21.19 8.61 7.26
CA SER A 362 -20.01 7.83 6.89
C SER A 362 -18.79 8.18 7.73
N ALA A 363 -18.70 9.43 8.18
CA ALA A 363 -17.64 9.92 9.06
C ALA A 363 -18.03 11.26 9.71
N MET A 364 -17.21 11.68 10.67
CA MET A 364 -17.21 13.01 11.25
C MET A 364 -15.77 13.42 11.56
N PHE A 365 -15.54 14.70 11.79
CA PHE A 365 -14.29 15.14 12.41
C PHE A 365 -14.57 15.93 13.68
N SER A 366 -13.65 15.85 14.64
CA SER A 366 -13.62 16.66 15.85
C SER A 366 -12.56 17.74 15.72
N MET A 367 -12.78 18.86 16.39
CA MET A 367 -11.77 19.87 16.67
C MET A 367 -11.70 20.06 18.18
N ASN A 368 -10.60 19.63 18.79
CA ASN A 368 -10.36 19.75 20.22
C ASN A 368 -9.42 20.93 20.49
N PHE A 369 -9.95 21.93 21.19
CA PHE A 369 -9.24 23.15 21.56
C PHE A 369 -8.68 22.99 22.97
N MET A 370 -7.45 22.50 23.06
CA MET A 370 -6.83 22.13 24.33
C MET A 370 -6.21 23.35 25.00
N ASP A 371 -6.62 23.60 26.24
CA ASP A 371 -6.05 24.62 27.12
C ASP A 371 -4.90 23.99 27.94
N PRO A 372 -3.73 24.65 28.05
CA PRO A 372 -2.58 24.17 28.82
C PRO A 372 -2.93 23.89 30.29
N HIS A 373 -3.92 24.58 30.88
CA HIS A 373 -4.37 24.29 32.24
C HIS A 373 -5.05 22.93 32.41
N GLN A 374 -5.44 22.28 31.30
CA GLN A 374 -6.05 20.95 31.30
C GLN A 374 -5.06 19.83 30.95
N LEU A 375 -3.83 20.17 30.58
CA LEU A 375 -2.79 19.21 30.18
C LEU A 375 -1.57 19.32 31.10
N THR A 376 -0.82 18.23 31.24
CA THR A 376 0.52 18.27 31.85
C THR A 376 1.58 18.87 30.90
N ASP A 377 1.13 19.40 29.76
CA ASP A 377 1.93 19.89 28.64
C ASP A 377 1.74 21.41 28.51
N VAL A 378 2.78 22.09 28.04
CA VAL A 378 2.99 23.53 28.27
C VAL A 378 2.30 24.42 27.23
N SER A 379 1.71 23.86 26.18
CA SER A 379 1.20 24.65 25.05
C SER A 379 -0.27 24.40 24.73
N SER A 380 -0.99 25.50 24.52
CA SER A 380 -2.31 25.51 23.88
C SER A 380 -2.22 24.90 22.49
N ARG A 381 -3.17 24.04 22.10
CA ARG A 381 -3.19 23.46 20.76
C ARG A 381 -4.60 23.15 20.26
N ILE A 382 -4.74 23.10 18.93
CA ILE A 382 -5.92 22.57 18.26
C ILE A 382 -5.54 21.20 17.69
N VAL A 383 -6.25 20.16 18.09
CA VAL A 383 -6.14 18.83 17.50
C VAL A 383 -7.38 18.57 16.65
N VAL A 384 -7.19 18.24 15.39
CA VAL A 384 -8.28 17.87 14.48
C VAL A 384 -8.18 16.39 14.17
N GLU A 385 -9.25 15.65 14.44
CA GLU A 385 -9.26 14.19 14.29
C GLU A 385 -10.47 13.76 13.47
N ARG A 386 -10.29 12.75 12.61
CA ARG A 386 -11.36 12.09 11.87
C ARG A 386 -11.83 10.87 12.64
N HIS A 387 -13.14 10.76 12.78
CA HIS A 387 -13.81 9.60 13.36
C HIS A 387 -14.58 8.90 12.25
N THR A 388 -14.35 7.61 12.10
CA THR A 388 -15.01 6.79 11.09
C THR A 388 -15.71 5.64 11.77
N ASP A 389 -16.88 5.25 11.28
CA ASP A 389 -17.46 3.98 11.70
C ASP A 389 -16.58 2.85 11.16
N VAL A 390 -16.20 1.92 12.04
CA VAL A 390 -15.37 0.76 11.67
C VAL A 390 -15.97 -0.04 10.52
N ASN A 391 -17.30 -0.06 10.42
CA ASN A 391 -18.06 -0.79 9.41
C ASN A 391 -18.34 0.03 8.16
N LYS A 392 -18.05 1.34 8.16
CA LYS A 392 -18.39 2.25 7.05
C LYS A 392 -17.24 3.19 6.76
N ARG A 393 -16.58 2.97 5.62
CA ARG A 393 -15.54 3.87 5.12
C ARG A 393 -16.14 5.27 4.88
N PRO A 394 -15.37 6.36 5.13
CA PRO A 394 -15.79 7.70 4.75
C PRO A 394 -16.16 7.74 3.27
N SER A 395 -17.28 8.38 2.93
CA SER A 395 -17.66 8.52 1.53
C SER A 395 -16.66 9.45 0.81
N LEU A 396 -16.49 9.28 -0.50
CA LEU A 396 -15.68 10.22 -1.29
C LEU A 396 -16.20 11.66 -1.14
N GLN A 397 -17.52 11.82 -1.08
CA GLN A 397 -18.15 13.11 -0.85
C GLN A 397 -17.76 13.71 0.50
N TYR A 398 -17.74 12.90 1.57
CA TYR A 398 -17.23 13.32 2.87
C TYR A 398 -15.79 13.83 2.75
N MET A 399 -14.89 13.02 2.18
CA MET A 399 -13.46 13.34 2.11
C MET A 399 -13.19 14.66 1.38
N LEU A 400 -13.90 14.89 0.27
CA LEU A 400 -13.80 16.14 -0.49
C LEU A 400 -14.32 17.34 0.31
N GLN A 401 -15.48 17.20 0.96
CA GLN A 401 -16.06 18.32 1.70
C GLN A 401 -15.34 18.60 3.02
N GLU A 402 -14.83 17.57 3.70
CA GLU A 402 -13.97 17.70 4.89
C GLU A 402 -12.74 18.54 4.55
N SER A 403 -12.05 18.21 3.45
CA SER A 403 -10.88 18.97 3.00
C SER A 403 -11.21 20.44 2.74
N VAL A 404 -12.29 20.71 1.98
CA VAL A 404 -12.73 22.09 1.69
C VAL A 404 -13.06 22.86 2.96
N LEU A 405 -13.75 22.23 3.90
CA LEU A 405 -14.13 22.84 5.18
C LEU A 405 -12.89 23.13 6.02
N LEU A 406 -11.99 22.16 6.17
CA LEU A 406 -10.76 22.31 6.97
C LEU A 406 -9.80 23.35 6.38
N HIS A 407 -9.69 23.44 5.05
CA HIS A 407 -8.97 24.55 4.43
C HIS A 407 -9.57 25.91 4.77
N GLY A 408 -10.90 26.05 4.70
CA GLY A 408 -11.58 27.27 5.12
C GLY A 408 -11.37 27.60 6.60
N VAL A 409 -11.32 26.60 7.47
CA VAL A 409 -11.00 26.77 8.90
C VAL A 409 -9.57 27.27 9.08
N LEU A 410 -8.60 26.72 8.36
CA LEU A 410 -7.20 27.18 8.41
C LEU A 410 -7.05 28.62 7.91
N ASP A 411 -7.84 29.04 6.92
CA ASP A 411 -7.88 30.42 6.44
C ASP A 411 -8.45 31.38 7.51
N GLU A 412 -9.55 31.00 8.17
CA GLU A 412 -10.13 31.79 9.24
C GLU A 412 -9.26 31.84 10.51
N LEU A 413 -8.55 30.74 10.82
CA LEU A 413 -7.51 30.74 11.86
C LEU A 413 -6.39 31.71 11.50
N SER A 414 -5.86 31.66 10.28
CA SER A 414 -4.82 32.58 9.81
C SER A 414 -5.23 34.04 9.95
N LYS A 415 -6.48 34.35 9.60
CA LYS A 415 -7.07 35.69 9.75
C LYS A 415 -7.19 36.11 11.22
N PHE A 416 -7.78 35.25 12.06
CA PHE A 416 -7.90 35.50 13.49
C PHE A 416 -6.55 35.80 14.15
N MET A 417 -5.52 35.08 13.72
CA MET A 417 -4.15 35.26 14.21
C MET A 417 -3.50 36.55 13.68
N SER A 418 -3.74 36.90 12.41
CA SER A 418 -3.17 38.11 11.81
C SER A 418 -3.69 39.42 12.42
N ASP A 419 -4.90 39.40 12.97
CA ASP A 419 -5.53 40.58 13.60
C ASP A 419 -4.98 40.86 15.02
N ARG A 420 -4.11 40.00 15.56
CA ARG A 420 -3.52 40.13 16.89
C ARG A 420 -2.06 40.59 16.84
N LEU A 421 -1.66 41.30 17.90
CA LEU A 421 -0.28 41.75 18.10
C LEU A 421 0.55 40.61 18.68
N PHE A 422 1.00 39.69 17.83
CA PHE A 422 2.02 38.70 18.16
C PHE A 422 3.42 39.27 17.93
N ASP A 423 4.41 38.70 18.61
CA ASP A 423 5.78 38.93 18.19
C ASP A 423 6.09 38.20 16.87
N GLU A 424 7.19 38.61 16.21
CA GLU A 424 7.54 38.07 14.89
C GLU A 424 7.81 36.56 14.92
N ASN A 425 8.34 36.03 16.03
CA ASN A 425 8.66 34.60 16.14
C ASN A 425 7.38 33.77 16.30
N GLU A 426 6.45 34.22 17.15
CA GLU A 426 5.12 33.61 17.31
C GLU A 426 4.38 33.58 15.97
N ARG A 427 4.42 34.71 15.22
CA ARG A 427 3.78 34.83 13.92
C ARG A 427 4.34 33.86 12.89
N VAL A 428 5.66 33.74 12.80
CA VAL A 428 6.33 32.78 11.91
C VAL A 428 5.95 31.35 12.29
N SER A 429 6.02 31.01 13.58
CA SER A 429 5.68 29.66 14.06
C SER A 429 4.22 29.27 13.74
N VAL A 430 3.27 30.18 13.94
CA VAL A 430 1.86 29.96 13.61
C VAL A 430 1.67 29.76 12.11
N ASN A 431 2.30 30.58 11.28
CA ASN A 431 2.20 30.46 9.82
C ASN A 431 2.78 29.12 9.33
N ASP A 432 3.94 28.72 9.85
CA ASP A 432 4.55 27.44 9.51
C ASP A 432 3.65 26.27 9.91
N GLY A 433 3.03 26.33 11.10
CA GLY A 433 2.06 25.34 11.56
C GLY A 433 0.83 25.26 10.67
N LEU A 434 0.29 26.41 10.24
CA LEU A 434 -0.85 26.48 9.32
C LEU A 434 -0.51 25.89 7.95
N GLU A 435 0.67 26.21 7.40
CA GLU A 435 1.14 25.66 6.11
C GLU A 435 1.41 24.15 6.20
N ALA A 436 1.98 23.68 7.32
CA ALA A 436 2.14 22.26 7.57
C ALA A 436 0.80 21.52 7.62
N ALA A 437 -0.21 22.10 8.30
CA ALA A 437 -1.57 21.56 8.32
C ALA A 437 -2.20 21.53 6.92
N ARG A 438 -2.06 22.61 6.13
CA ARG A 438 -2.55 22.66 4.74
C ARG A 438 -1.96 21.55 3.86
N LYS A 439 -0.67 21.24 4.02
CA LYS A 439 0.01 20.16 3.28
C LYS A 439 -0.51 18.75 3.61
N LYS A 440 -1.07 18.55 4.80
CA LYS A 440 -1.66 17.27 5.22
C LYS A 440 -3.08 17.04 4.67
N LEU A 441 -3.77 18.11 4.27
CA LEU A 441 -5.13 18.01 3.75
C LEU A 441 -5.12 17.62 2.26
N PRO A 442 -6.03 16.73 1.83
CA PRO A 442 -6.13 16.35 0.42
C PRO A 442 -6.65 17.53 -0.41
N GLY A 443 -5.72 18.23 -1.06
CA GLY A 443 -5.97 19.06 -2.23
C GLY A 443 -6.33 20.54 -2.00
N ARG A 444 -5.39 21.39 -2.41
CA ARG A 444 -5.63 22.55 -3.31
C ARG A 444 -4.76 22.50 -4.58
N GLN A 445 -4.18 21.34 -4.93
CA GLN A 445 -3.34 21.17 -6.13
C GLN A 445 -4.13 21.09 -7.46
N ALA A 446 -5.47 21.15 -7.40
CA ALA A 446 -6.35 21.03 -8.57
C ALA A 446 -7.10 22.34 -8.94
N SER A 447 -6.74 23.48 -8.34
CA SER A 447 -7.34 24.79 -8.63
C SER A 447 -6.34 25.79 -9.20
#